data_AF-A3JZX6-F1
#
_entry.id   AF-A3JZX6-F1
#
_cell.length_a   1.000
_cell.length_b   1.000
_cell.length_c   1.000
_cell.angle_alpha   90.00
_cell.angle_beta   90.00
_cell.angle_gamma   90.00
#
_symmetry.space_group_name_H-M   'P 1'
#
loop_
_entity.id
_entity.type
_entity.pdbx_description
1 polymer ?
#
loop_
_entity_poly.entity_id
_entity_poly.type
_entity_poly.pdbx_seq_one_letter_code
_entity_poly.pdbx_strand_id
1 'polypeptide(L)'
;MGSTNDESYLRDPTGNRGYWPLKLNIEGAIDTDAFKVELPQIMGEAYACYVAMREAKPTGDLPLYLVDPEAQREATALQEGARVETPASILSEQLGAWLDAPVGEDFDDLDGTEPRYRDRICTQLIWTDFMSQDGRKTIPHQEVQSINNAMKMARGWEAKSSIRFENMGVRRGWVRSEAFAPMPSRSPKRRQLRDPEPEPLDLL
;
A
#
# COMPACT_ATOMS: atom_id res chain seq x y z
N MET A 1 2.86 -32.01 5.16
CA MET A 1 3.74 -31.24 4.25
C MET A 1 2.91 -30.90 3.01
N GLY A 2 2.63 -29.63 2.75
CA GLY A 2 2.00 -29.20 1.50
C GLY A 2 3.09 -28.75 0.54
N SER A 3 3.33 -29.49 -0.53
CA SER A 3 4.17 -29.03 -1.65
C SER A 3 3.23 -28.50 -2.72
N THR A 4 3.19 -27.19 -2.86
CA THR A 4 2.46 -26.53 -3.95
C THR A 4 3.51 -25.85 -4.82
N ASN A 5 3.60 -26.26 -6.09
CA ASN A 5 4.45 -25.63 -7.11
C ASN A 5 3.86 -24.29 -7.61
N ASP A 6 2.83 -23.81 -6.95
CA ASP A 6 2.07 -22.63 -7.34
C ASP A 6 2.63 -21.43 -6.56
N GLU A 7 3.25 -20.48 -7.27
CA GLU A 7 3.81 -19.24 -6.71
C GLU A 7 2.75 -18.39 -5.97
N SER A 8 1.48 -18.73 -6.17
CA SER A 8 0.31 -18.09 -5.59
C SER A 8 -0.03 -18.51 -4.15
N TYR A 9 0.65 -19.53 -3.58
CA TYR A 9 0.36 -20.06 -2.23
C TYR A 9 0.50 -19.02 -1.10
N LEU A 10 1.30 -17.96 -1.32
CA LEU A 10 1.52 -16.91 -0.34
C LEU A 10 0.46 -15.79 -0.36
N ARG A 11 -0.68 -15.99 -1.03
CA ARG A 11 -1.82 -15.07 -1.03
C ARG A 11 -2.76 -15.38 0.12
N ASP A 12 -2.29 -15.29 1.37
CA ASP A 12 -3.20 -15.23 2.51
C ASP A 12 -3.44 -13.78 2.96
N PRO A 13 -4.56 -13.15 2.56
CA PRO A 13 -4.94 -11.82 3.03
C PRO A 13 -5.38 -11.80 4.51
N THR A 14 -5.62 -12.95 5.15
CA THR A 14 -6.02 -13.04 6.56
C THR A 14 -4.85 -13.06 7.55
N GLY A 15 -3.61 -13.04 7.05
CA GLY A 15 -2.45 -12.81 7.90
C GLY A 15 -2.05 -13.99 8.77
N ASN A 16 -2.38 -15.22 8.39
CA ASN A 16 -1.76 -16.39 9.01
C ASN A 16 -0.34 -16.59 8.46
N ARG A 17 0.57 -15.72 8.91
CA ARG A 17 1.98 -15.64 8.50
C ARG A 17 2.88 -16.66 9.20
N GLY A 18 2.34 -17.81 9.58
CA GLY A 18 3.04 -18.88 10.31
C GLY A 18 3.88 -19.81 9.42
N TYR A 19 4.21 -19.38 8.19
CA TYR A 19 4.93 -20.20 7.23
C TYR A 19 6.23 -19.52 6.85
N TRP A 20 7.34 -20.27 6.86
CA TRP A 20 8.61 -19.86 6.28
C TRP A 20 8.70 -20.46 4.88
N PRO A 21 8.39 -19.69 3.82
CA PRO A 21 8.57 -20.17 2.46
C PRO A 21 10.06 -20.30 2.17
N LEU A 22 10.52 -21.52 1.90
CA LEU A 22 11.88 -21.78 1.44
C LEU A 22 11.83 -22.02 -0.07
N LYS A 23 12.45 -21.14 -0.85
CA LYS A 23 12.60 -21.35 -2.29
C LYS A 23 13.69 -22.40 -2.51
N LEU A 24 13.31 -23.57 -3.00
CA LEU A 24 14.23 -24.65 -3.33
C LEU A 24 14.57 -24.55 -4.83
N ASN A 25 15.87 -24.45 -5.16
CA ASN A 25 16.35 -24.54 -6.54
C ASN A 25 16.61 -26.01 -6.91
N ILE A 26 15.59 -26.87 -6.77
CA ILE A 26 15.65 -28.27 -7.18
C ILE A 26 14.64 -28.52 -8.30
N GLU A 27 15.07 -29.25 -9.33
CA GLU A 27 14.15 -29.75 -10.35
C GLU A 27 13.55 -31.08 -9.87
N GLY A 28 12.25 -31.10 -9.58
CA GLY A 28 11.53 -32.31 -9.19
C GLY A 28 11.04 -32.31 -7.73
N ALA A 29 10.69 -33.51 -7.25
CA ALA A 29 10.17 -33.70 -5.89
C ALA A 29 11.30 -33.70 -4.85
N ILE A 30 10.97 -33.30 -3.61
CA ILE A 30 11.89 -33.41 -2.48
C ILE A 30 12.20 -34.88 -2.24
N ASP A 31 13.48 -35.24 -2.30
CA ASP A 31 13.94 -36.59 -1.94
C ASP A 31 13.91 -36.78 -0.42
N THR A 32 12.78 -37.28 0.07
CA THR A 32 12.59 -37.54 1.49
C THR A 32 13.41 -38.72 2.01
N ASP A 33 13.82 -39.63 1.13
CA ASP A 33 14.55 -40.83 1.57
C ASP A 33 16.03 -40.51 1.78
N ALA A 34 16.64 -39.73 0.89
CA ALA A 34 17.97 -39.15 1.13
C ALA A 34 17.97 -38.28 2.41
N PHE A 35 16.92 -37.47 2.62
CA PHE A 35 16.81 -36.65 3.83
C PHE A 35 16.75 -37.47 5.13
N LYS A 36 16.07 -38.63 5.12
CA LYS A 36 16.00 -39.51 6.30
C LYS A 36 17.38 -40.05 6.70
N VAL A 37 18.28 -40.24 5.75
CA VAL A 37 19.65 -40.71 6.02
C VAL A 37 20.45 -39.64 6.76
N GLU A 38 20.26 -38.37 6.41
CA GLU A 38 20.94 -37.22 7.05
C GLU A 38 20.30 -36.79 8.37
N LEU A 39 19.07 -37.23 8.64
CA LEU A 39 18.31 -36.84 9.83
C LEU A 39 19.07 -37.04 11.16
N PRO A 40 19.80 -38.16 11.40
CA PRO A 40 20.57 -38.34 12.62
C PRO A 40 21.68 -37.30 12.78
N GLN A 41 22.34 -36.92 11.69
CA GLN A 41 23.40 -35.92 11.70
C GLN A 41 22.83 -34.54 12.06
N ILE A 42 21.75 -34.13 11.39
CA ILE A 42 21.06 -32.87 11.66
C ILE A 42 20.59 -32.79 13.13
N MET A 43 20.01 -33.88 13.64
CA MET A 43 19.59 -33.95 15.05
C MET A 43 20.78 -33.91 16.02
N GLY A 44 21.91 -34.51 15.65
CA GLY A 44 23.14 -34.44 16.42
C GLY A 44 23.68 -33.03 16.53
N GLU A 45 23.73 -32.29 15.43
CA GLU A 45 24.14 -30.88 15.40
C GLU A 45 23.18 -29.99 16.19
N ALA A 46 21.88 -30.18 16.03
CA ALA A 46 20.87 -29.45 16.81
C ALA A 46 21.01 -29.73 18.32
N TYR A 47 21.27 -30.98 18.70
CA TYR A 47 21.50 -31.36 20.09
C TYR A 47 22.79 -30.74 20.65
N ALA A 48 23.90 -30.76 19.89
CA ALA A 48 25.14 -30.10 20.28
C ALA A 48 24.94 -28.60 20.52
N CYS A 49 24.22 -27.91 19.62
CA CYS A 49 23.85 -26.51 19.80
C CYS A 49 23.01 -26.30 21.06
N TYR A 50 22.01 -27.16 21.32
CA TYR A 50 21.21 -27.11 22.54
C TYR A 50 22.05 -27.27 23.81
N VAL A 51 22.97 -28.24 23.83
CA VAL A 51 23.86 -28.47 24.98
C VAL A 51 24.73 -27.24 25.23
N ALA A 52 25.35 -26.66 24.20
CA ALA A 52 26.14 -25.44 24.32
C ALA A 52 25.32 -24.26 24.87
N MET A 53 24.07 -24.10 24.41
CA MET A 53 23.16 -23.08 24.95
C MET A 53 22.80 -23.34 26.42
N ARG A 54 22.64 -24.61 26.83
CA ARG A 54 22.35 -24.99 28.23
C ARG A 54 23.56 -24.83 29.14
N GLU A 55 24.76 -25.06 28.65
CA GLU A 55 25.99 -24.75 29.39
C GLU A 55 26.10 -23.25 29.67
N ALA A 56 25.81 -22.41 28.66
CA ALA A 56 25.80 -20.95 28.81
C ALA A 56 24.62 -20.45 29.68
N LYS A 57 23.46 -21.09 29.59
CA LYS A 57 22.25 -20.78 30.37
C LYS A 57 21.64 -22.04 30.99
N PRO A 58 22.10 -22.43 32.21
CA PRO A 58 21.65 -23.67 32.86
C PRO A 58 20.16 -23.72 33.20
N THR A 59 19.53 -22.56 33.47
CA THR A 59 18.13 -22.48 33.88
C THR A 59 17.36 -21.39 33.11
N GLY A 60 16.05 -21.56 32.99
CA GLY A 60 15.14 -20.65 32.27
C GLY A 60 15.04 -20.93 30.77
N ASP A 61 14.34 -20.04 30.07
CA ASP A 61 13.99 -20.23 28.66
C ASP A 61 15.17 -19.93 27.73
N LEU A 62 15.40 -20.82 26.76
CA LEU A 62 16.35 -20.59 25.67
C LEU A 62 15.65 -19.81 24.53
N PRO A 63 16.40 -19.02 23.76
CA PRO A 63 15.83 -18.32 22.62
C PRO A 63 15.33 -19.33 21.57
N LEU A 64 14.04 -19.26 21.24
CA LEU A 64 13.39 -20.02 20.17
C LEU A 64 13.25 -19.20 18.87
N TYR A 65 14.00 -18.11 18.77
CA TYR A 65 14.01 -17.17 17.66
C TYR A 65 15.44 -17.01 17.14
N LEU A 66 15.58 -16.49 15.92
CA LEU A 66 16.88 -16.17 15.34
C LEU A 66 17.57 -15.13 16.23
N VAL A 67 18.67 -15.49 16.87
CA VAL A 67 19.42 -14.60 17.78
C VAL A 67 20.43 -13.74 17.01
N ASP A 68 20.89 -14.27 15.88
CA ASP A 68 21.86 -13.62 15.03
C ASP A 68 21.21 -12.48 14.21
N PRO A 69 21.71 -11.23 14.31
CA PRO A 69 21.14 -10.09 13.60
C PRO A 69 21.18 -10.21 12.07
N GLU A 70 22.17 -10.92 11.51
CA GLU A 70 22.29 -11.12 10.07
C GLU A 70 21.23 -12.11 9.59
N ALA A 71 21.03 -13.22 10.31
CA ALA A 71 19.96 -14.17 10.07
C ALA A 71 18.57 -13.52 10.20
N GLN A 72 18.36 -12.64 11.19
CA GLN A 72 17.11 -11.86 11.31
C GLN A 72 16.88 -10.94 10.11
N ARG A 73 17.93 -10.28 9.63
CA ARG A 73 17.84 -9.39 8.46
C ARG A 73 17.53 -10.17 7.19
N GLU A 74 18.18 -11.31 7.00
CA GLU A 74 17.91 -12.19 5.86
C GLU A 74 16.49 -12.76 5.89
N ALA A 75 16.03 -13.23 7.06
CA ALA A 75 14.67 -13.71 7.23
C ALA A 75 13.63 -12.61 6.95
N THR A 76 13.89 -11.39 7.40
CA THR A 76 13.03 -10.22 7.13
C THR A 76 13.02 -9.89 5.64
N ALA A 77 14.20 -9.84 5.00
CA ALA A 77 14.33 -9.58 3.56
C ALA A 77 13.62 -10.64 2.72
N LEU A 78 13.67 -11.91 3.11
CA LEU A 78 12.93 -13.00 2.47
C LEU A 78 11.42 -12.86 2.66
N GLN A 79 10.96 -12.52 3.87
CA GLN A 79 9.54 -12.29 4.14
C GLN A 79 8.98 -11.06 3.40
N GLU A 80 9.77 -10.00 3.30
CA GLU A 80 9.42 -8.77 2.57
C GLU A 80 9.54 -8.96 1.06
N GLY A 81 10.53 -9.68 0.56
CA GLY A 81 10.64 -10.03 -0.87
C GLY A 81 9.57 -11.02 -1.32
N ALA A 82 9.11 -11.89 -0.42
CA ALA A 82 7.95 -12.75 -0.64
C ALA A 82 6.61 -12.00 -0.45
N ARG A 83 6.64 -10.72 -0.07
CA ARG A 83 5.48 -9.82 -0.14
C ARG A 83 5.21 -9.48 -1.61
N VAL A 84 4.80 -10.48 -2.36
CA VAL A 84 4.36 -10.35 -3.74
C VAL A 84 3.33 -9.23 -3.79
N GLU A 85 3.57 -8.26 -4.66
CA GLU A 85 2.63 -7.18 -4.97
C GLU A 85 1.26 -7.80 -5.25
N THR A 86 0.35 -7.70 -4.28
CA THR A 86 -1.00 -8.21 -4.49
C THR A 86 -1.62 -7.42 -5.65
N PRO A 87 -2.53 -8.00 -6.45
CA PRO A 87 -3.27 -7.23 -7.45
C PRO A 87 -3.92 -5.95 -6.88
N ALA A 88 -4.30 -5.98 -5.60
CA ALA A 88 -4.80 -4.82 -4.86
C ALA A 88 -3.72 -3.77 -4.54
N SER A 89 -2.46 -4.18 -4.31
CA SER A 89 -1.31 -3.27 -4.12
C SER A 89 -0.96 -2.55 -5.40
N ILE A 90 -0.86 -3.28 -6.51
CA ILE A 90 -0.61 -2.71 -7.85
C ILE A 90 -1.74 -1.75 -8.22
N LEU A 91 -2.99 -2.18 -8.02
CA LEU A 91 -4.16 -1.33 -8.24
C LEU A 91 -4.15 -0.11 -7.33
N SER A 92 -3.73 -0.23 -6.07
CA SER A 92 -3.62 0.91 -5.14
C SER A 92 -2.59 1.94 -5.60
N GLU A 93 -1.47 1.51 -6.16
CA GLU A 93 -0.43 2.42 -6.66
C GLU A 93 -0.91 3.16 -7.91
N GLN A 94 -1.45 2.44 -8.89
CA GLN A 94 -2.02 3.04 -10.11
C GLN A 94 -3.18 3.99 -9.78
N LEU A 95 -4.05 3.57 -8.86
CA LEU A 95 -5.17 4.37 -8.41
C LEU A 95 -4.69 5.61 -7.65
N GLY A 96 -3.65 5.48 -6.82
CA GLY A 96 -3.03 6.62 -6.13
C GLY A 96 -2.51 7.68 -7.11
N ALA A 97 -1.74 7.25 -8.12
CA ALA A 97 -1.25 8.14 -9.17
C ALA A 97 -2.38 8.85 -9.93
N TRP A 98 -3.47 8.12 -10.23
CA TRP A 98 -4.65 8.70 -10.87
C TRP A 98 -5.44 9.66 -9.98
N LEU A 99 -5.57 9.35 -8.68
CA LEU A 99 -6.24 10.22 -7.72
C LEU A 99 -5.50 11.55 -7.54
N ASP A 100 -4.17 11.52 -7.62
CA ASP A 100 -3.29 12.69 -7.53
C ASP A 100 -3.05 13.38 -8.87
N ALA A 101 -3.50 12.81 -9.99
CA ALA A 101 -3.49 13.49 -11.28
C ALA A 101 -4.55 14.63 -11.31
N PRO A 102 -4.23 15.77 -11.95
CA PRO A 102 -5.20 16.85 -12.14
C PRO A 102 -6.38 16.41 -13.01
N VAL A 103 -7.51 17.09 -12.85
CA VAL A 103 -8.77 16.87 -13.57
C VAL A 103 -8.94 17.97 -14.61
N GLY A 104 -8.94 17.61 -15.89
CA GLY A 104 -9.11 18.51 -17.04
C GLY A 104 -8.39 17.99 -18.29
N GLU A 105 -8.82 18.42 -19.48
CA GLU A 105 -8.05 18.25 -20.71
C GLU A 105 -7.08 19.43 -20.85
N ASP A 106 -5.81 19.13 -21.14
CA ASP A 106 -4.74 20.08 -21.46
C ASP A 106 -4.55 21.25 -20.48
N PHE A 107 -3.82 20.98 -19.39
CA PHE A 107 -3.13 22.05 -18.67
C PHE A 107 -1.85 22.40 -19.44
N ASP A 108 -1.93 23.38 -20.34
CA ASP A 108 -0.73 24.06 -20.82
C ASP A 108 -0.30 25.06 -19.75
N ASP A 109 0.96 24.99 -19.30
CA ASP A 109 1.51 25.90 -18.26
C ASP A 109 1.43 27.39 -18.70
N LEU A 110 1.18 27.63 -19.99
CA LEU A 110 1.00 28.95 -20.61
C LEU A 110 -0.36 29.60 -20.32
N ASP A 111 -1.40 28.82 -20.00
CA ASP A 111 -2.78 29.33 -19.85
C ASP A 111 -3.12 29.79 -18.43
N GLY A 112 -2.18 29.66 -17.48
CA GLY A 112 -2.33 30.15 -16.10
C GLY A 112 -3.50 29.53 -15.31
N THR A 113 -4.05 28.42 -15.78
CA THR A 113 -5.19 27.74 -15.15
C THR A 113 -4.68 26.78 -14.08
N GLU A 114 -5.12 26.95 -12.83
CA GLU A 114 -4.68 26.11 -11.72
C GLU A 114 -5.23 24.67 -11.85
N PRO A 115 -4.38 23.64 -11.63
CA PRO A 115 -4.82 22.25 -11.67
C PRO A 115 -5.87 21.96 -10.60
N ARG A 116 -7.04 21.47 -11.03
CA ARG A 116 -8.10 21.02 -10.13
C ARG A 116 -7.89 19.55 -9.77
N TYR A 117 -7.92 19.22 -8.49
CA TYR A 117 -7.76 17.83 -8.03
C TYR A 117 -9.07 17.24 -7.50
N ARG A 118 -9.14 15.91 -7.47
CA ARG A 118 -10.28 15.15 -6.95
C ARG A 118 -10.32 15.26 -5.42
N ASP A 119 -11.41 15.78 -4.87
CA ASP A 119 -11.66 15.90 -3.42
C ASP A 119 -12.53 14.76 -2.88
N ARG A 120 -13.39 14.19 -3.73
CA ARG A 120 -14.34 13.12 -3.39
C ARG A 120 -14.39 12.09 -4.49
N ILE A 121 -14.42 10.82 -4.12
CA ILE A 121 -14.51 9.70 -5.06
C ILE A 121 -15.43 8.61 -4.53
N CYS A 122 -16.08 7.86 -5.42
CA CYS A 122 -16.82 6.65 -5.06
C CYS A 122 -16.46 5.50 -6.00
N THR A 123 -16.84 4.28 -5.63
CA THR A 123 -16.55 3.07 -6.42
C THR A 123 -17.04 3.20 -7.87
N GLN A 124 -18.19 3.85 -8.09
CA GLN A 124 -18.72 4.05 -9.43
C GLN A 124 -17.82 4.96 -10.29
N LEU A 125 -17.31 6.05 -9.72
CA LEU A 125 -16.40 6.95 -10.43
C LEU A 125 -15.07 6.28 -10.75
N ILE A 126 -14.55 5.45 -9.83
CA ILE A 126 -13.34 4.66 -10.11
C ILE A 126 -13.60 3.67 -11.26
N TRP A 127 -14.76 3.03 -11.26
CA TRP A 127 -15.13 2.11 -12.34
C TRP A 127 -15.26 2.82 -13.71
N THR A 128 -15.88 3.99 -13.76
CA THR A 128 -16.09 4.71 -15.02
C THR A 128 -14.84 5.46 -15.49
N ASP A 129 -14.17 6.16 -14.58
CA ASP A 129 -13.19 7.18 -14.95
C ASP A 129 -11.75 6.65 -14.86
N PHE A 130 -11.47 5.70 -13.96
CA PHE A 130 -10.16 5.08 -13.84
C PHE A 130 -10.06 3.79 -14.66
N MET A 131 -11.09 2.93 -14.59
CA MET A 131 -11.09 1.66 -15.33
C MET A 131 -11.67 1.77 -16.75
N SER A 132 -12.14 2.97 -17.15
CA SER A 132 -12.73 3.28 -18.46
C SER A 132 -13.87 2.32 -18.84
N GLN A 133 -14.64 1.86 -17.85
CA GLN A 133 -15.75 0.94 -18.06
C GLN A 133 -17.07 1.66 -18.25
N ASP A 134 -18.02 0.98 -18.89
CA ASP A 134 -19.37 1.51 -19.07
C ASP A 134 -20.09 1.67 -17.72
N GLY A 135 -20.39 2.92 -17.36
CA GLY A 135 -21.07 3.28 -16.12
C GLY A 135 -22.53 2.83 -16.03
N ARG A 136 -23.12 2.34 -17.12
CA ARG A 136 -24.46 1.73 -17.11
C ARG A 136 -24.42 0.26 -16.67
N LYS A 137 -23.25 -0.38 -16.74
CA LYS A 137 -23.10 -1.78 -16.33
C LYS A 137 -22.97 -1.88 -14.82
N THR A 138 -23.56 -2.93 -14.26
CA THR A 138 -23.37 -3.30 -12.86
C THR A 138 -21.93 -3.74 -12.66
N ILE A 139 -21.26 -3.17 -11.65
CA ILE A 139 -19.89 -3.54 -11.29
C ILE A 139 -19.90 -4.97 -10.70
N PRO A 140 -19.08 -5.91 -11.22
CA PRO A 140 -18.95 -7.24 -10.64
C PRO A 140 -18.50 -7.17 -9.18
N HIS A 141 -18.98 -8.09 -8.35
CA HIS A 141 -18.67 -8.10 -6.91
C HIS A 141 -17.16 -8.16 -6.62
N GLN A 142 -16.41 -8.92 -7.43
CA GLN A 142 -14.95 -9.02 -7.32
C GLN A 142 -14.27 -7.66 -7.55
N GLU A 143 -14.69 -6.90 -8.55
CA GLU A 143 -14.15 -5.57 -8.84
C GLU A 143 -14.46 -4.56 -7.72
N VAL A 144 -15.67 -4.62 -7.17
CA VAL A 144 -16.02 -3.81 -5.98
C VAL A 144 -15.09 -4.12 -4.81
N GLN A 145 -14.78 -5.39 -4.55
CA GLN A 145 -13.85 -5.78 -3.51
C GLN A 145 -12.41 -5.33 -3.80
N SER A 146 -11.94 -5.47 -5.04
CA SER A 146 -10.62 -5.02 -5.49
C SER A 146 -10.44 -3.52 -5.28
N ILE A 147 -11.39 -2.71 -5.75
CA ILE A 147 -11.38 -1.24 -5.56
C ILE A 147 -11.38 -0.88 -4.07
N ASN A 148 -12.24 -1.53 -3.27
CA ASN A 148 -12.30 -1.26 -1.83
C ASN A 148 -11.00 -1.61 -1.11
N ASN A 149 -10.34 -2.70 -1.49
CA ASN A 149 -9.07 -3.11 -0.90
C ASN A 149 -7.92 -2.18 -1.32
N ALA A 150 -7.89 -1.75 -2.59
CA ALA A 150 -6.94 -0.75 -3.07
C ALA A 150 -7.12 0.59 -2.34
N MET A 151 -8.36 1.08 -2.20
CA MET A 151 -8.63 2.34 -1.50
C MET A 151 -8.30 2.33 0.00
N LYS A 152 -8.27 1.16 0.65
CA LYS A 152 -7.78 1.05 2.05
C LYS A 152 -6.28 1.28 2.18
N MET A 153 -5.52 1.04 1.10
CA MET A 153 -4.08 1.24 1.04
C MET A 153 -3.70 2.64 0.53
N ALA A 154 -4.62 3.31 -0.16
CA ALA A 154 -4.44 4.68 -0.65
C ALA A 154 -4.21 5.68 0.49
N ARG A 155 -3.13 6.46 0.40
CA ARG A 155 -2.77 7.46 1.41
C ARG A 155 -3.64 8.70 1.30
N GLY A 156 -4.05 9.26 2.43
CA GLY A 156 -4.78 10.54 2.46
C GLY A 156 -6.25 10.47 2.06
N TRP A 157 -6.87 9.27 2.00
CA TRP A 157 -8.28 9.11 1.68
C TRP A 157 -9.05 8.48 2.85
N GLU A 158 -10.15 9.13 3.26
CA GLU A 158 -11.02 8.68 4.35
C GLU A 158 -12.34 8.14 3.82
N ALA A 159 -12.72 6.92 4.23
CA ALA A 159 -14.02 6.36 3.90
C ALA A 159 -15.16 7.09 4.63
N LYS A 160 -16.21 7.46 3.91
CA LYS A 160 -17.46 8.01 4.48
C LYS A 160 -18.66 7.21 4.00
N SER A 161 -19.62 7.01 4.90
CA SER A 161 -20.85 6.26 4.65
C SER A 161 -21.86 7.00 3.76
N SER A 162 -21.71 8.32 3.62
CA SER A 162 -22.62 9.16 2.85
C SER A 162 -21.87 10.39 2.34
N ILE A 163 -21.75 10.50 1.02
CA ILE A 163 -21.18 11.63 0.30
C ILE A 163 -22.16 12.04 -0.78
N ARG A 164 -22.43 13.34 -0.89
CA ARG A 164 -23.25 13.91 -1.96
C ARG A 164 -22.37 14.21 -3.18
N PHE A 165 -22.72 13.60 -4.30
CA PHE A 165 -22.16 13.87 -5.63
C PHE A 165 -23.19 14.64 -6.47
N GLU A 166 -22.71 15.59 -7.29
CA GLU A 166 -23.57 16.43 -8.13
C GLU A 166 -24.43 15.60 -9.10
N ASN A 167 -23.81 14.64 -9.80
CA ASN A 167 -24.46 13.87 -10.87
C ASN A 167 -24.94 12.47 -10.46
N MET A 168 -24.67 12.01 -9.23
CA MET A 168 -24.97 10.63 -8.78
C MET A 168 -25.75 10.56 -7.46
N GLY A 169 -26.09 11.72 -6.89
CA GLY A 169 -26.79 11.79 -5.62
C GLY A 169 -25.92 11.35 -4.44
N VAL A 170 -26.54 10.74 -3.42
CA VAL A 170 -25.83 10.29 -2.21
C VAL A 170 -25.29 8.87 -2.42
N ARG A 171 -23.99 8.68 -2.16
CA ARG A 171 -23.28 7.40 -2.29
C ARG A 171 -22.25 7.23 -1.17
N ARG A 172 -21.87 5.99 -0.88
CA ARG A 172 -20.67 5.68 -0.10
C ARG A 172 -19.44 5.95 -0.94
N GLY A 173 -18.35 6.40 -0.31
CA GLY A 173 -17.10 6.67 -1.02
C GLY A 173 -16.01 7.15 -0.08
N TRP A 174 -15.05 7.87 -0.64
CA TRP A 174 -13.90 8.41 0.07
C TRP A 174 -13.77 9.91 -0.17
N VAL A 175 -13.30 10.62 0.85
CA VAL A 175 -12.99 12.05 0.82
C VAL A 175 -11.50 12.21 1.06
N ARG A 176 -10.85 13.10 0.31
CA ARG A 176 -9.44 13.43 0.50
C ARG A 176 -9.27 14.17 1.83
N SER A 177 -8.31 13.71 2.64
CA SER A 177 -7.93 14.37 3.89
C SER A 177 -7.24 15.70 3.58
N GLU A 178 -7.57 16.75 4.34
CA GLU A 178 -7.00 18.10 4.14
C GLU A 178 -5.46 18.12 4.25
N ALA A 179 -4.87 17.20 5.01
CA ALA A 179 -3.42 17.06 5.14
C ALA A 179 -2.72 16.57 3.86
N PHE A 180 -3.47 16.03 2.90
CA PHE A 180 -3.01 15.49 1.62
C PHE A 180 -3.64 16.23 0.42
N ALA A 181 -4.23 17.40 0.66
CA ALA A 181 -4.61 18.29 -0.42
C ALA A 181 -3.34 18.85 -1.08
N PRO A 182 -3.20 18.80 -2.41
CA PRO A 182 -2.17 19.55 -3.09
C PRO A 182 -2.36 21.03 -2.73
N MET A 183 -1.35 21.64 -2.09
CA MET A 183 -1.50 22.99 -1.56
C MET A 183 -1.91 23.94 -2.69
N PRO A 184 -3.00 24.73 -2.55
CA PRO A 184 -3.19 25.86 -3.45
C PRO A 184 -1.98 26.76 -3.25
N SER A 185 -1.36 27.18 -4.35
CA SER A 185 -0.26 28.14 -4.30
C SER A 185 -0.76 29.32 -3.47
N ARG A 186 -0.16 29.56 -2.29
CA ARG A 186 -0.48 30.77 -1.53
C ARG A 186 0.06 31.92 -2.35
N SER A 187 -0.75 32.49 -3.25
CA SER A 187 -0.48 33.83 -3.74
C SER A 187 -0.40 34.72 -2.49
N PRO A 188 0.74 35.40 -2.22
CA PRO A 188 0.81 36.27 -1.06
C PRO A 188 -0.31 37.29 -1.21
N LYS A 189 -1.18 37.41 -0.19
CA LYS A 189 -2.23 38.44 -0.16
C LYS A 189 -1.54 39.75 -0.53
N ARG A 190 -1.84 40.28 -1.72
CA ARG A 190 -1.38 41.60 -2.16
C ARG A 190 -1.88 42.56 -1.10
N ARG A 191 -0.98 42.94 -0.18
CA ARG A 191 -1.25 43.95 0.84
C ARG A 191 -1.72 45.14 0.05
N GLN A 192 -3.01 45.48 0.12
CA GLN A 192 -3.52 46.65 -0.56
C GLN A 192 -2.70 47.81 -0.02
N LEU A 193 -1.80 48.35 -0.86
CA LEU A 193 -1.19 49.64 -0.63
C LEU A 193 -2.39 50.58 -0.71
N ARG A 194 -2.81 51.09 0.44
CA ARG A 194 -3.79 52.15 0.52
C ARG A 194 -3.11 53.35 -0.14
N ASP A 195 -3.58 53.74 -1.32
CA ASP A 195 -3.05 54.91 -2.01
C ASP A 195 -3.12 56.12 -1.05
N PRO A 196 -2.04 56.90 -0.88
CA PRO A 196 -2.08 58.07 -0.04
C PRO A 196 -3.06 59.09 -0.63
N GLU A 197 -3.99 59.52 0.22
CA GLU A 197 -4.99 60.56 -0.06
C GLU A 197 -4.27 61.85 -0.49
N PRO A 198 -4.68 62.51 -1.59
CA PRO A 198 -4.00 63.72 -2.05
C PRO A 198 -4.26 64.87 -1.07
N GLU A 199 -3.19 65.44 -0.51
CA GLU A 199 -3.27 66.65 0.31
C GLU A 199 -3.86 67.83 -0.48
N PRO A 200 -4.72 68.67 0.13
CA PRO A 200 -5.26 69.83 -0.53
C PRO A 200 -4.15 70.85 -0.81
N LEU A 201 -4.06 71.30 -2.07
CA LEU A 201 -3.23 72.44 -2.46
C LEU A 201 -3.74 73.70 -1.76
N ASP A 202 -2.97 74.21 -0.80
CA ASP A 202 -3.14 75.59 -0.32
C ASP A 202 -2.77 76.56 -1.45
N LEU A 203 -3.77 77.34 -1.86
CA LEU A 203 -3.68 78.45 -2.79
C LEU A 203 -2.86 79.59 -2.16
N LEU A 204 -1.79 80.00 -2.85
CA LEU A 204 -1.23 81.35 -2.80
C LEU A 204 -1.11 81.89 -4.23
#